data_AF-A0A9W9LHU4-F1
#
_entry.id   AF-A0A9W9LHU4-F1
#
_cell.length_a   1.000
_cell.length_b   1.000
_cell.length_c   1.000
_cell.angle_alpha   90.00
_cell.angle_beta   90.00
_cell.angle_gamma   90.00
#
_symmetry.space_group_name_H-M   'P 1'
#
loop_
_entity.id
_entity.type
_entity.pdbx_description
1 polymer ?
#
loop_
_entity_poly.entity_id
_entity_poly.type
_entity_poly.pdbx_seq_one_letter_code
_entity_poly.pdbx_strand_id
1 'polypeptide(L)'
;MHVLYQDINSPSRLFMITGYPSQELNTQTDKIYAEKFLPSMFEFVRHVWLQQLDIDVTSLPLEEQVTLAYGANSSAWKDQNARGGWDVWPDTAQAPKNASGERGTRNLESEDRVWVQVSKWDDANVQAVQPKDGESVQLRKITGK
;
A
#
# COMPACT_ATOMS: atom_id res chain seq x y z
N MET A 1 -13.65 2.98 3.85
CA MET A 1 -13.15 2.10 4.94
C MET A 1 -11.69 2.44 5.18
N HIS A 2 -11.24 2.51 6.43
CA HIS A 2 -9.83 2.73 6.78
C HIS A 2 -9.44 1.71 7.85
N VAL A 3 -8.40 0.92 7.58
CA VAL A 3 -7.89 -0.06 8.54
C VAL A 3 -6.39 0.13 8.68
N LEU A 4 -5.92 0.21 9.92
CA LEU A 4 -4.52 0.34 10.25
C LEU A 4 -3.98 -1.00 10.76
N TYR A 5 -2.78 -1.33 10.33
CA TYR A 5 -2.08 -2.56 10.65
C TYR A 5 -0.64 -2.27 11.08
N GLN A 6 -0.08 -3.19 11.85
CA GLN A 6 1.31 -3.21 12.27
C GLN A 6 1.97 -4.52 11.83
N ASP A 7 3.19 -4.43 11.30
CA ASP A 7 4.02 -5.60 11.02
C ASP A 7 4.48 -6.24 12.34
N ILE A 8 4.25 -7.55 12.49
CA ILE A 8 4.61 -8.26 13.72
C ILE A 8 6.12 -8.45 13.89
N ASN A 9 6.86 -8.50 12.78
CA ASN A 9 8.31 -8.71 12.77
C ASN A 9 9.04 -7.37 12.84
N SER A 10 8.37 -6.27 12.49
CA SER A 10 8.90 -4.91 12.56
C SER A 10 7.81 -3.94 13.02
N PRO A 11 7.55 -3.85 14.34
CA PRO A 11 6.46 -3.04 14.90
C PRO A 11 6.52 -1.53 14.57
N SER A 12 7.68 -1.04 14.11
CA SER A 12 7.85 0.33 13.61
C SER A 12 7.24 0.55 12.21
N ARG A 13 6.88 -0.52 11.49
CA ARG A 13 6.22 -0.46 10.19
C ARG A 13 4.72 -0.53 10.37
N LEU A 14 4.06 0.51 9.89
CA LEU A 14 2.62 0.66 9.90
C LEU A 14 2.11 0.59 8.45
N PHE A 15 0.98 -0.06 8.28
CA PHE A 15 0.32 -0.22 6.99
C PHE A 15 -1.12 0.26 7.13
N MET A 16 -1.54 1.18 6.26
CA MET A 16 -2.92 1.65 6.20
C MET A 16 -3.54 1.16 4.91
N ILE A 17 -4.63 0.39 5.00
CA ILE A 17 -5.43 -0.05 3.85
C ILE A 17 -6.73 0.73 3.87
N THR A 18 -6.97 1.49 2.81
CA THR A 18 -8.13 2.36 2.66
C THR A 18 -8.88 2.00 1.39
N GLY A 19 -10.18 2.26 1.38
CA GLY A 19 -10.99 2.10 0.18
C GLY A 19 -12.18 3.04 0.17
N TYR A 20 -12.48 3.52 -1.03
CA TYR A 20 -13.52 4.51 -1.30
C TYR A 20 -14.57 3.93 -2.26
N PRO A 21 -15.83 4.41 -2.21
CA PRO A 21 -16.90 3.90 -3.07
C PRO A 21 -16.68 4.13 -4.58
N SER A 22 -15.83 5.09 -4.94
CA SER A 22 -15.47 5.37 -6.33
C SER A 22 -14.06 5.94 -6.43
N GLN A 23 -13.47 5.81 -7.62
CA GLN A 23 -12.16 6.39 -7.91
C GLN A 23 -12.17 7.93 -7.82
N GLU A 24 -13.27 8.58 -8.20
CA GLU A 24 -13.40 10.03 -8.07
C GLU A 24 -13.37 10.48 -6.61
N LEU A 25 -14.11 9.78 -5.74
CA LEU A 25 -14.09 10.04 -4.30
C LEU A 25 -12.73 9.74 -3.67
N ASN A 26 -12.05 8.69 -4.16
CA ASN A 26 -10.69 8.38 -3.76
C ASN A 26 -9.78 9.59 -4.07
N THR A 27 -9.71 10.02 -5.33
CA THR A 27 -8.86 11.15 -5.74
C THR A 27 -9.19 12.45 -5.00
N GLN A 28 -10.48 12.78 -4.82
CA GLN A 28 -10.88 13.97 -4.06
C GLN A 28 -10.48 13.89 -2.59
N THR A 29 -10.71 12.73 -1.96
CA THR A 29 -10.38 12.56 -0.54
C THR A 29 -8.88 12.51 -0.34
N ASP A 30 -8.14 11.85 -1.23
CA ASP A 30 -6.68 11.75 -1.16
C ASP A 30 -6.07 13.14 -1.21
N LYS A 31 -6.55 14.03 -2.10
CA LYS A 31 -6.10 15.43 -2.14
C LYS A 31 -6.35 16.17 -0.82
N ILE A 32 -7.57 16.12 -0.29
CA ILE A 32 -7.93 16.82 0.96
C ILE A 32 -7.18 16.25 2.16
N TYR A 33 -7.09 14.91 2.23
CA TYR A 33 -6.37 14.20 3.28
C TYR A 33 -4.88 14.52 3.24
N ALA A 34 -4.31 14.54 2.02
CA ALA A 34 -2.94 14.88 1.76
C ALA A 34 -2.58 16.28 2.24
N GLU A 35 -3.38 17.28 1.85
CA GLU A 35 -3.16 18.66 2.23
C GLU A 35 -3.29 18.88 3.74
N LYS A 36 -4.27 18.22 4.38
CA LYS A 36 -4.64 18.52 5.78
C LYS A 36 -3.85 17.72 6.81
N PHE A 37 -3.60 16.44 6.58
CA PHE A 37 -3.12 15.52 7.63
C PHE A 37 -1.71 15.02 7.41
N LEU A 38 -1.25 14.89 6.16
CA LEU A 38 0.08 14.37 5.88
C LEU A 38 1.20 15.22 6.50
N PRO A 39 1.18 16.57 6.48
CA PRO A 39 2.25 17.37 7.08
C PRO A 39 2.50 17.03 8.56
N SER A 40 1.43 16.95 9.36
CA SER A 40 1.54 16.59 10.78
C SER A 40 1.90 15.12 10.96
N MET A 41 1.35 14.22 10.15
CA MET A 41 1.71 12.80 10.20
C MET A 41 3.21 12.59 9.94
N PHE A 42 3.78 13.35 9.00
CA PHE A 42 5.20 13.27 8.63
C PHE A 42 6.17 13.77 9.72
N GLU A 43 5.69 14.46 10.75
CA GLU A 43 6.51 14.78 11.92
C GLU A 43 6.83 13.53 12.76
N PHE A 44 5.99 12.50 12.69
CA PHE A 44 6.06 11.32 13.55
C PHE A 44 6.40 10.03 12.82
N VAL A 45 6.04 9.93 11.53
CA VAL A 45 6.30 8.73 10.73
C VAL A 45 7.01 9.06 9.43
N ARG A 46 7.98 8.21 9.06
CA ARG A 46 8.56 8.22 7.71
C ARG A 46 7.63 7.46 6.79
N HIS A 47 7.02 8.15 5.84
CA HIS A 47 6.24 7.49 4.80
C HIS A 47 7.17 6.81 3.81
N VAL A 48 6.85 5.57 3.43
CA VAL A 48 7.69 4.77 2.53
C VAL A 48 7.12 4.77 1.11
N TRP A 49 5.79 4.57 0.95
CA TRP A 49 5.09 4.49 -0.33
C TRP A 49 3.56 4.51 -0.12
N LEU A 50 2.82 5.03 -1.11
CA LEU A 50 1.35 5.04 -1.15
C LEU A 50 0.89 4.49 -2.50
N GLN A 51 0.33 3.28 -2.51
CA GLN A 51 -0.20 2.69 -3.74
C GLN A 51 -1.70 2.79 -3.82
N GLN A 52 -2.16 3.09 -5.03
CA GLN A 52 -3.55 2.99 -5.38
C GLN A 52 -3.78 1.72 -6.20
N LEU A 53 -4.78 0.94 -5.80
CA LEU A 53 -5.19 -0.31 -6.46
C LEU A 53 -6.61 -0.14 -7.00
N ASP A 54 -6.86 -0.59 -8.22
CA ASP A 54 -8.21 -0.64 -8.79
C ASP A 54 -8.91 -1.96 -8.38
N ILE A 55 -9.38 -1.99 -7.13
CA ILE A 55 -10.07 -3.14 -6.54
C ILE A 55 -11.15 -2.66 -5.57
N ASP A 56 -12.26 -3.39 -5.53
CA ASP A 56 -13.24 -3.24 -4.46
C ASP A 56 -12.63 -3.70 -3.12
N VAL A 57 -12.42 -2.76 -2.22
CA VAL A 57 -11.84 -3.02 -0.89
C VAL A 57 -12.64 -4.03 -0.07
N THR A 58 -13.94 -4.18 -0.33
CA THR A 58 -14.81 -5.14 0.37
C THR A 58 -14.52 -6.59 -0.03
N SER A 59 -13.81 -6.80 -1.14
CA SER A 59 -13.32 -8.13 -1.54
C SER A 59 -12.11 -8.59 -0.72
N LEU A 60 -11.50 -7.71 0.08
CA LEU A 60 -10.31 -8.00 0.88
C LEU A 60 -10.69 -8.47 2.29
N PRO A 61 -9.94 -9.42 2.89
CA PRO A 61 -10.24 -9.97 4.22
C PRO A 61 -9.80 -9.04 5.38
N LEU A 62 -10.26 -7.79 5.38
CA LEU A 62 -9.75 -6.72 6.27
C LEU A 62 -10.40 -6.67 7.66
N GLU A 63 -11.31 -7.60 7.96
CA GLU A 63 -11.93 -7.71 9.28
C GLU A 63 -10.94 -8.23 10.32
N GLU A 64 -10.00 -9.09 9.90
CA GLU A 64 -9.08 -9.83 10.74
C GLU A 64 -7.61 -9.41 10.51
N GLN A 65 -6.67 -10.21 11.03
CA GLN A 65 -5.26 -10.11 10.70
C GLN A 65 -5.02 -10.62 9.28
N VAL A 66 -4.05 -10.04 8.58
CA VAL A 66 -3.82 -10.33 7.16
C VAL A 66 -2.36 -10.58 6.86
N THR A 67 -2.09 -11.25 5.74
CA THR A 67 -0.78 -11.29 5.12
C THR A 67 -0.80 -10.38 3.89
N LEU A 68 0.13 -9.43 3.86
CA LEU A 68 0.34 -8.52 2.73
C LEU A 68 1.60 -8.96 2.00
N ALA A 69 1.47 -9.26 0.72
CA ALA A 69 2.61 -9.56 -0.14
C ALA A 69 2.68 -8.49 -1.24
N TYR A 70 3.88 -7.98 -1.55
CA TYR A 70 4.05 -7.01 -2.64
C TYR A 70 5.41 -7.09 -3.35
N GLY A 71 5.46 -6.69 -4.62
CA GLY A 71 6.70 -6.71 -5.41
C GLY A 71 6.54 -6.14 -6.82
N ALA A 72 7.67 -5.89 -7.51
CA ALA A 72 7.67 -5.20 -8.81
C ALA A 72 7.59 -6.15 -10.04
N ASN A 73 7.90 -7.44 -9.87
CA ASN A 73 8.03 -8.38 -10.99
C ASN A 73 6.67 -8.89 -11.52
N SER A 74 6.09 -8.18 -12.49
CA SER A 74 4.75 -8.49 -13.02
C SER A 74 4.54 -9.94 -13.48
N SER A 75 5.60 -10.63 -13.94
CA SER A 75 5.53 -12.01 -14.41
C SER A 75 5.27 -13.01 -13.28
N ALA A 76 5.70 -12.71 -12.06
CA ALA A 76 5.51 -13.56 -10.89
C ALA A 76 4.14 -13.37 -10.22
N TRP A 77 3.51 -12.21 -10.44
CA TRP A 77 2.35 -11.76 -9.66
C TRP A 77 1.01 -11.82 -10.39
N LYS A 78 1.01 -11.77 -11.73
CA LYS A 78 -0.23 -11.82 -12.53
C LYS A 78 -1.11 -13.05 -12.24
N ASP A 79 -0.49 -14.16 -11.84
CA ASP A 79 -1.19 -15.43 -11.60
C ASP A 79 -1.58 -15.68 -10.12
N GLN A 80 -1.29 -14.74 -9.20
CA GLN A 80 -1.41 -14.95 -7.75
C GLN A 80 -2.53 -14.14 -7.08
N ASN A 81 -3.61 -13.78 -7.79
CA ASN A 81 -4.65 -12.86 -7.28
C ASN A 81 -4.13 -11.48 -6.85
N ALA A 82 -2.89 -11.12 -7.18
CA ALA A 82 -2.34 -9.81 -6.91
C ALA A 82 -2.97 -8.76 -7.85
N ARG A 83 -2.89 -7.50 -7.43
CA ARG A 83 -3.32 -6.34 -8.21
C ARG A 83 -2.15 -5.39 -8.36
N GLY A 84 -1.86 -4.99 -9.59
CA GLY A 84 -0.86 -3.97 -9.86
C GLY A 84 -1.39 -2.61 -9.43
N GLY A 85 -0.73 -2.00 -8.45
CA GLY A 85 -0.96 -0.63 -8.03
C GLY A 85 0.06 0.33 -8.63
N TRP A 86 -0.31 1.60 -8.61
CA TRP A 86 0.58 2.69 -8.98
C TRP A 86 0.85 3.58 -7.76
N ASP A 87 2.06 4.12 -7.74
CA ASP A 87 2.48 5.05 -6.71
C ASP A 87 1.83 6.41 -6.97
N VAL A 88 0.97 6.85 -6.06
CA VAL A 88 0.31 8.18 -6.11
C VAL A 88 1.08 9.23 -5.29
N TRP A 89 2.24 8.84 -4.75
CA TRP A 89 3.14 9.66 -3.97
C TRP A 89 3.84 10.85 -4.66
N PRO A 90 4.10 10.87 -5.99
CA PRO A 90 4.78 11.97 -6.66
C PRO A 90 4.38 13.39 -6.28
N ASP A 91 3.12 13.59 -5.93
CA ASP A 91 2.55 14.91 -5.65
C ASP A 91 2.73 15.37 -4.19
N THR A 92 3.41 14.59 -3.33
CA THR A 92 3.51 14.85 -1.88
C THR A 92 4.85 15.46 -1.43
N ALA A 93 4.87 16.02 -0.21
CA ALA A 93 6.03 16.73 0.35
C ALA A 93 7.29 15.85 0.60
N GLN A 94 7.15 14.54 0.77
CA GLN A 94 8.29 13.60 0.86
C GLN A 94 8.47 12.72 -0.39
N ALA A 95 7.88 13.09 -1.53
CA ALA A 95 8.22 12.51 -2.84
C ALA A 95 9.74 12.53 -3.08
N PRO A 96 10.35 11.40 -3.48
CA PRO A 96 11.73 11.39 -3.96
C PRO A 96 11.85 12.40 -5.10
N LYS A 97 12.81 13.33 -4.96
CA LYS A 97 13.13 14.25 -6.04
C LYS A 97 14.02 13.53 -7.05
N ASN A 98 13.73 13.73 -8.33
CA ASN A 98 14.67 13.32 -9.38
C ASN A 98 15.94 14.20 -9.32
N ALA A 99 16.92 13.91 -10.19
CA ALA A 99 18.16 14.66 -10.25
C ALA A 99 17.97 16.16 -10.57
N SER A 100 16.86 16.55 -11.21
CA SER A 100 16.50 17.95 -11.47
C SER A 100 15.77 18.63 -10.30
N GLY A 101 15.58 17.93 -9.17
CA GLY A 101 14.89 18.48 -7.99
C GLY A 101 13.36 18.53 -8.13
N GLU A 102 12.84 18.04 -9.25
CA GLU A 102 11.41 17.92 -9.50
C GLU A 102 10.86 16.68 -8.79
N ARG A 103 9.63 16.82 -8.30
CA ARG A 103 8.87 15.68 -7.79
C ARG A 103 8.24 15.03 -9.01
N GLY A 104 8.72 13.84 -9.37
CA GLY A 104 8.34 13.20 -10.63
C GLY A 104 7.10 12.33 -10.45
N THR A 105 6.07 12.58 -11.26
CA THR A 105 5.01 11.61 -11.54
C THR A 105 5.65 10.33 -12.06
N ARG A 106 5.55 9.21 -11.33
CA ARG A 106 5.71 7.93 -12.00
C ARG A 106 4.63 7.90 -13.06
N ASN A 107 5.04 7.78 -14.33
CA ASN A 107 4.12 7.62 -15.44
C ASN A 107 3.08 6.57 -15.06
N LEU A 108 1.80 6.97 -15.03
CA LEU A 108 0.65 6.08 -14.82
C LEU A 108 0.60 4.97 -15.90
N GLU A 109 1.33 5.16 -17.00
CA GLU A 109 1.50 4.21 -18.10
C GLU A 109 2.77 3.34 -17.99
N SER A 110 3.62 3.53 -16.99
CA SER A 110 4.79 2.65 -16.80
C SER A 110 4.34 1.25 -16.36
N GLU A 111 4.95 0.22 -16.94
CA GLU A 111 4.74 -1.17 -16.54
C GLU A 111 5.27 -1.48 -15.12
N ASP A 112 5.88 -0.50 -14.45
CA ASP A 112 6.47 -0.52 -13.11
C ASP A 112 5.43 -0.49 -11.98
N ARG A 113 4.36 -1.28 -12.13
CA ARG A 113 3.35 -1.46 -11.08
C ARG A 113 3.96 -2.23 -9.92
N VAL A 114 3.66 -1.79 -8.69
CA VAL A 114 3.87 -2.65 -7.53
C VAL A 114 2.66 -3.55 -7.41
N TRP A 115 2.86 -4.85 -7.56
CA TRP A 115 1.82 -5.83 -7.39
C TRP A 115 1.61 -6.06 -5.91
N VAL A 116 0.36 -6.04 -5.48
CA VAL A 116 -0.04 -6.18 -4.08
C VAL A 116 -1.09 -7.27 -3.97
N GLN A 117 -0.90 -8.16 -3.00
CA GLN A 117 -1.86 -9.18 -2.61
C GLN A 117 -2.14 -9.07 -1.12
N VAL A 118 -3.42 -9.04 -0.76
CA VAL A 118 -3.87 -9.13 0.63
C VAL A 118 -4.61 -10.45 0.79
N SER A 119 -4.19 -11.25 1.75
CA SER A 119 -4.77 -12.57 2.02
C SER A 119 -5.05 -12.73 3.51
N LYS A 120 -5.91 -13.70 3.84
CA LYS A 120 -6.12 -14.09 5.24
C LYS A 120 -4.81 -14.54 5.84
N TRP A 121 -4.58 -14.20 7.09
CA TRP A 121 -3.45 -14.73 7.82
C TRP A 121 -3.54 -16.25 7.89
N ASP A 122 -2.48 -16.93 7.48
CA ASP A 122 -2.32 -18.37 7.61
C ASP A 122 -0.98 -18.68 8.29
N ASP A 123 -1.05 -19.17 9.54
CA ASP A 123 0.11 -19.57 10.33
C ASP A 123 0.92 -20.72 9.69
N ALA A 124 0.31 -21.49 8.79
CA ALA A 124 0.96 -22.62 8.13
C ALA A 124 1.69 -22.24 6.83
N ASN A 125 1.36 -21.10 6.21
CA ASN A 125 1.84 -20.68 4.89
C ASN A 125 2.76 -19.45 4.89
N VAL A 126 3.42 -19.17 6.02
CA VAL A 126 4.32 -18.01 6.22
C VAL A 126 5.43 -17.89 5.15
N GLN A 127 5.76 -18.99 4.46
CA GLN A 127 6.77 -19.02 3.39
C GLN A 127 6.21 -19.16 1.97
N ALA A 128 4.90 -19.34 1.78
CA ALA A 128 4.34 -19.73 0.48
C ALA A 128 4.33 -18.62 -0.57
N VAL A 129 4.43 -17.36 -0.14
CA VAL A 129 4.55 -16.21 -1.04
C VAL A 129 5.79 -15.42 -0.62
N GLN A 130 6.96 -15.97 -0.93
CA GLN A 130 8.20 -15.20 -1.10
C GLN A 130 8.34 -15.01 -2.62
N PRO A 131 7.76 -13.93 -3.17
CA PRO A 131 7.94 -13.61 -4.57
C PRO A 131 9.45 -13.46 -4.80
N LYS A 132 9.98 -14.02 -5.89
CA LYS A 132 11.42 -13.98 -6.19
C LYS A 132 12.02 -12.56 -6.15
N ASP A 133 11.18 -11.52 -6.23
CA ASP A 133 11.53 -10.10 -6.15
C ASP A 133 10.50 -9.27 -5.34
N GLY A 134 10.04 -9.79 -4.19
CA GLY A 134 9.04 -9.10 -3.37
C GLY A 134 9.15 -9.42 -1.89
N GLU A 135 8.32 -8.74 -1.09
CA GLU A 135 8.26 -8.90 0.35
C GLU A 135 6.89 -9.42 0.77
N SER A 136 6.85 -10.23 1.82
CA SER A 136 5.60 -10.68 2.46
C SER A 136 5.67 -10.38 3.94
N VAL A 137 4.65 -9.71 4.46
CA VAL A 137 4.57 -9.24 5.83
C VAL A 137 3.27 -9.70 6.49
N GLN A 138 3.39 -10.11 7.75
CA GLN A 138 2.25 -10.48 8.58
C GLN A 138 1.79 -9.27 9.37
N LEU A 139 0.52 -8.92 9.18
CA LEU A 139 -0.06 -7.66 9.61
C LEU A 139 -1.11 -7.91 10.69
N ARG A 140 -0.82 -7.44 11.90
CA ARG A 140 -1.78 -7.39 12.98
C ARG A 140 -2.61 -6.12 12.87
N LYS A 141 -3.93 -6.26 12.85
CA LYS A 141 -4.86 -5.12 12.86
C LYS A 141 -4.72 -4.31 14.15
N ILE A 142 -4.58 -3.00 14.03
CA ILE A 142 -4.60 -2.08 15.17
C ILE A 142 -6.06 -1.73 15.43
N THR A 143 -6.61 -2.23 16.54
CA THR A 143 -7.92 -1.83 17.04
C THR A 143 -7.76 -0.70 18.03
N GLY A 144 -8.40 0.45 17.79
CA GLY A 144 -8.52 1.50 18.80
C GLY A 144 -9.18 0.92 20.05
N LYS A 145 -8.55 1.12 21.21
CA LYS A 145 -9.18 0.87 22.51
C LYS A 145 -9.96 2.09 22.95
#